data_AF-A0A6A4KWQ8-F1
#
_entry.id   AF-A0A6A4KWQ8-F1
#
_cell.length_a   1.000
_cell.length_b   1.000
_cell.length_c   1.000
_cell.angle_alpha   90.00
_cell.angle_beta   90.00
_cell.angle_gamma   90.00
#
_symmetry.space_group_name_H-M   'P 1'
#
loop_
_entity.id
_entity.type
_entity.pdbx_description
1 polymer ?
#
loop_
_entity_poly.entity_id
_entity_poly.type
_entity_poly.pdbx_seq_one_letter_code
_entity_poly.pdbx_strand_id
1 'polypeptide(L)'
;MMASFGEPIIPPGAKQGFIPLVIPLAKGNSGSVTALLRWPTAPPGMDMPVVEVRKYGVWLLAKNVDQYIHRILVEEDVKNSLESVNELFHAAADAGENVYKKGDFAASKVSNLDVYLLKKVGLFPDIIERRVMNYFEKGDHVAAMVTGEFYTKKEHFPGFGRPFVFNAEILLKFVEIFPQVGRKNEAKNAARGALKSPWWTLGCKYKEVADIAEWEDEQIEYIEDKVSEEGKQEDLKKGKELAQVL
;
A
#
# COMPACT_ATOMS: atom_id res chain seq x y z
N MET A 1 13.86 -5.86 -15.45
CA MET A 1 12.39 -5.80 -15.32
C MET A 1 11.82 -4.37 -15.40
N MET A 2 12.05 -3.45 -14.45
CA MET A 2 11.39 -2.13 -14.47
C MET A 2 11.69 -1.29 -15.73
N ALA A 3 12.92 -1.34 -16.23
CA ALA A 3 13.29 -0.69 -17.50
C ALA A 3 12.51 -1.22 -18.71
N SER A 4 12.04 -2.47 -18.69
CA SER A 4 11.22 -3.07 -19.75
C SER A 4 9.82 -2.47 -19.82
N PHE A 5 9.37 -1.80 -18.75
CA PHE A 5 8.13 -1.01 -18.76
C PHE A 5 8.35 0.43 -19.27
N GLY A 6 9.56 0.78 -19.69
CA GLY A 6 9.93 2.16 -20.04
C GLY A 6 10.07 3.09 -18.83
N GLU A 7 10.07 2.54 -17.60
CA GLU A 7 10.23 3.33 -16.37
C GLU A 7 11.71 3.72 -16.18
N PRO A 8 12.04 5.02 -16.05
CA PRO A 8 13.39 5.46 -15.78
C PRO A 8 13.90 4.91 -14.44
N ILE A 9 15.05 4.22 -14.48
CA ILE A 9 15.71 3.68 -13.28
C ILE A 9 16.29 4.81 -12.43
N ILE A 10 16.05 4.73 -11.12
CA ILE A 10 16.62 5.65 -10.14
C ILE A 10 17.73 4.92 -9.37
N PRO A 11 18.93 5.51 -9.22
CA PRO A 11 19.98 4.93 -8.41
C PRO A 11 19.53 4.74 -6.95
N PRO A 12 19.81 3.59 -6.30
CA PRO A 12 19.44 3.35 -4.90
C PRO A 12 19.95 4.38 -3.89
N GLY A 13 21.04 5.08 -4.23
CA GLY A 13 21.64 6.15 -3.42
C GLY A 13 20.99 7.53 -3.58
N ALA A 14 20.11 7.72 -4.57
CA ALA A 14 19.44 8.99 -4.84
C ALA A 14 18.28 9.24 -3.87
N LYS A 15 18.58 9.41 -2.58
CA LYS A 15 17.61 9.52 -1.48
C LYS A 15 17.05 10.93 -1.26
N GLN A 16 17.57 11.94 -1.97
CA GLN A 16 17.16 13.32 -1.79
C GLN A 16 15.67 13.50 -2.11
N GLY A 17 14.90 14.09 -1.18
CA GLY A 17 13.47 14.34 -1.36
C GLY A 17 12.57 13.11 -1.11
N PHE A 18 13.12 11.99 -0.64
CA PHE A 18 12.36 10.81 -0.28
C PHE A 18 12.33 10.56 1.23
N ILE A 19 11.37 9.76 1.68
CA ILE A 19 11.33 9.24 3.06
C ILE A 19 12.65 8.48 3.31
N PRO A 20 13.40 8.74 4.39
CA PRO A 20 14.74 8.14 4.61
C PRO A 20 14.80 6.61 4.56
N LEU A 21 13.65 5.97 4.79
CA LEU A 21 13.45 4.53 4.84
C LEU A 21 13.28 3.88 3.46
N VAL A 22 13.05 4.67 2.41
CA VAL A 22 12.87 4.13 1.06
C VAL A 22 14.18 4.06 0.29
N ILE A 23 14.30 3.03 -0.54
CA ILE A 23 15.40 2.80 -1.47
C ILE A 23 14.76 2.84 -2.87
N PRO A 24 14.88 3.96 -3.60
CA PRO A 24 14.20 4.12 -4.88
C PRO A 24 14.76 3.15 -5.93
N LEU A 25 13.90 2.70 -6.84
CA LEU A 25 14.25 1.77 -7.91
C LEU A 25 13.89 2.34 -9.29
N ALA A 26 12.67 2.84 -9.46
CA ALA A 26 12.22 3.37 -10.75
C ALA A 26 11.15 4.45 -10.58
N LYS A 27 11.08 5.36 -11.56
CA LYS A 27 10.06 6.40 -11.63
C LYS A 27 8.89 5.94 -12.50
N GLY A 28 7.69 5.95 -11.95
CA GLY A 28 6.46 5.71 -12.69
C GLY A 28 6.03 6.92 -13.51
N ASN A 29 5.15 6.69 -14.49
CA ASN A 29 4.67 7.72 -15.42
C ASN A 29 3.85 8.83 -14.73
N SER A 30 3.23 8.54 -13.59
CA SER A 30 2.46 9.50 -12.78
C SER A 30 3.33 10.37 -11.87
N GLY A 31 4.65 10.18 -11.89
CA GLY A 31 5.59 10.83 -10.97
C GLY A 31 5.73 10.11 -9.63
N SER A 32 5.04 8.98 -9.43
CA SER A 32 5.30 8.07 -8.31
C SER A 32 6.64 7.36 -8.47
N VAL A 33 7.15 6.77 -7.39
CA VAL A 33 8.43 6.05 -7.39
C VAL A 33 8.25 4.68 -6.78
N THR A 34 8.57 3.64 -7.54
CA THR A 34 8.66 2.29 -7.00
C THR A 34 9.96 2.14 -6.22
N ALA A 35 9.89 1.62 -5.01
CA ALA A 35 10.99 1.56 -4.06
C ALA A 35 10.92 0.32 -3.18
N LEU A 36 12.05 -0.04 -2.58
CA LEU A 36 12.06 -0.95 -1.42
C LEU A 36 11.93 -0.12 -0.15
N LEU A 37 11.22 -0.65 0.85
CA LEU A 37 11.06 0.01 2.14
C LEU A 37 11.80 -0.74 3.24
N ARG A 38 12.79 -0.08 3.84
CA ARG A 38 13.46 -0.58 5.05
C ARG A 38 12.60 -0.25 6.27
N TRP A 39 11.78 -1.20 6.70
CA TRP A 39 10.91 -1.00 7.86
C TRP A 39 11.73 -0.81 9.16
N PRO A 40 11.51 0.26 9.95
CA PRO A 40 12.35 0.57 11.13
C PRO A 40 12.31 -0.51 12.22
N THR A 41 11.13 -1.07 12.44
CA THR A 41 10.84 -2.04 13.51
C THR A 41 10.47 -3.40 12.94
N ALA A 42 11.16 -3.82 11.87
CA ALA A 42 10.85 -5.05 11.15
C ALA A 42 10.92 -6.25 12.12
N PRO A 43 9.84 -7.04 12.28
CA PRO A 43 9.92 -8.29 13.01
C PRO A 43 10.93 -9.24 12.36
N PRO A 44 11.55 -10.15 13.13
CA PRO A 44 12.40 -11.19 12.55
C PRO A 44 11.66 -11.98 11.46
N GLY A 45 12.29 -12.15 10.30
CA GLY A 45 11.70 -12.84 9.15
C GLY A 45 10.75 -11.99 8.29
N MET A 46 10.60 -10.69 8.55
CA MET A 46 9.93 -9.79 7.63
C MET A 46 10.89 -9.38 6.50
N ASP A 47 10.57 -9.82 5.29
CA ASP A 47 11.25 -9.39 4.06
C ASP A 47 11.07 -7.88 3.82
N MET A 48 11.92 -7.30 2.96
CA MET A 48 11.81 -5.90 2.57
C MET A 48 10.64 -5.71 1.58
N PRO A 49 9.58 -4.99 1.95
CA PRO A 49 8.45 -4.79 1.06
C PRO A 49 8.78 -3.88 -0.11
N VAL A 50 8.07 -4.11 -1.23
CA VAL A 50 8.05 -3.23 -2.40
C VAL A 50 6.90 -2.26 -2.23
N VAL A 51 7.18 -0.97 -2.34
CA VAL A 51 6.22 0.12 -2.16
C VAL A 51 6.25 1.09 -3.32
N GLU A 52 5.17 1.84 -3.47
CA GLU A 52 5.08 3.01 -4.32
C GLU A 52 5.07 4.27 -3.45
N VAL A 53 6.06 5.14 -3.65
CA VAL A 53 6.11 6.45 -3.02
C VAL A 53 5.23 7.40 -3.83
N ARG A 54 4.23 7.97 -3.14
CA ARG A 54 3.29 8.96 -3.67
C ARG A 54 3.37 10.24 -2.86
N LYS A 55 2.58 11.25 -3.27
CA LYS A 55 2.51 12.55 -2.61
C LYS A 55 2.22 12.46 -1.10
N TYR A 56 1.37 11.52 -0.69
CA TYR A 56 0.90 11.37 0.70
C TYR A 56 1.41 10.08 1.36
N GLY A 57 2.69 9.76 1.15
CA GLY A 57 3.35 8.62 1.79
C GLY A 57 3.59 7.45 0.83
N VAL A 58 3.61 6.24 1.37
CA VAL A 58 3.91 5.01 0.64
C VAL A 58 2.71 4.09 0.57
N TRP A 59 2.55 3.45 -0.58
CA TRP A 59 1.55 2.43 -0.84
C TRP A 59 2.24 1.09 -0.98
N LEU A 60 1.78 0.08 -0.23
CA LEU A 60 2.37 -1.25 -0.31
C LEU A 60 1.95 -1.94 -1.61
N LEU A 61 2.94 -2.29 -2.45
CA LEU A 61 2.72 -3.02 -3.71
C LEU A 61 2.84 -4.53 -3.50
N ALA A 62 3.80 -4.98 -2.70
CA ALA A 62 4.00 -6.39 -2.37
C ALA A 62 4.81 -6.54 -1.07
N LYS A 63 4.64 -7.66 -0.37
CA LYS A 63 5.36 -7.92 0.89
C LYS A 63 6.85 -8.17 0.69
N ASN A 64 7.24 -8.62 -0.50
CA ASN A 64 8.62 -8.86 -0.89
C ASN A 64 8.77 -8.78 -2.41
N VAL A 65 10.03 -8.85 -2.86
CA VAL A 65 10.40 -8.77 -4.28
C VAL A 65 9.83 -9.94 -5.07
N ASP A 66 9.83 -11.15 -4.52
CA ASP A 66 9.33 -12.35 -5.20
C ASP A 66 7.84 -12.25 -5.51
N GLN A 67 7.02 -11.79 -4.55
CA GLN A 67 5.59 -11.54 -4.79
C GLN A 67 5.38 -10.44 -5.84
N TYR A 68 6.20 -9.40 -5.84
CA TYR A 68 6.12 -8.31 -6.81
C TYR A 68 6.42 -8.81 -8.23
N ILE A 69 7.53 -9.55 -8.39
CA ILE A 69 7.95 -10.13 -9.67
C ILE A 69 6.92 -11.15 -10.17
N HIS A 70 6.48 -12.07 -9.31
CA HIS A 70 5.49 -13.09 -9.67
C HIS A 70 4.19 -12.44 -10.14
N ARG A 71 3.68 -11.44 -9.41
CA ARG A 71 2.49 -10.69 -9.83
C ARG A 71 2.66 -10.08 -11.22
N ILE A 72 3.77 -9.38 -11.46
CA ILE A 72 4.08 -8.76 -12.74
C ILE A 72 4.09 -9.79 -13.87
N LEU A 73 4.76 -10.92 -13.66
CA LEU A 73 4.89 -11.96 -14.69
C LEU A 73 3.53 -12.59 -15.03
N VAL A 74 2.68 -12.83 -14.03
CA VAL A 74 1.32 -13.35 -14.24
C VAL A 74 0.47 -12.33 -14.99
N GLU A 75 0.50 -11.07 -14.57
CA GLU A 75 -0.26 -10.00 -15.23
C GLU A 75 0.17 -9.83 -16.69
N GLU A 76 1.47 -9.98 -16.99
CA GLU A 76 1.99 -9.95 -18.35
C GLU A 76 1.57 -11.17 -19.17
N ASP A 77 1.65 -12.37 -18.60
CA ASP A 77 1.25 -13.62 -19.25
C ASP A 77 -0.24 -13.60 -19.67
N VAL A 78 -1.11 -12.99 -18.85
CA VAL A 78 -2.54 -12.85 -19.18
C VAL A 78 -2.79 -11.90 -20.36
N LYS A 79 -1.98 -10.85 -20.51
CA LYS A 79 -2.17 -9.83 -21.58
C LYS A 79 -1.90 -10.38 -22.98
N ASN A 80 -1.17 -11.50 -23.11
CA ASN A 80 -0.93 -12.21 -24.38
C ASN A 80 -0.39 -11.34 -25.55
N SER A 81 0.25 -10.19 -25.28
CA SER A 81 0.94 -9.41 -26.30
C SER A 81 2.28 -10.09 -26.63
N LEU A 82 2.33 -10.78 -27.78
CA LEU A 82 3.44 -11.63 -28.21
C LEU A 82 4.83 -10.95 -28.15
N GLU A 83 4.92 -9.63 -28.36
CA GLU A 83 6.20 -8.89 -28.34
C GLU A 83 6.63 -8.49 -26.92
N SER A 84 5.76 -7.89 -26.09
CA SER A 84 6.14 -7.43 -24.74
C SER A 84 6.35 -8.55 -23.73
N VAL A 85 5.63 -9.68 -23.91
CA VAL A 85 5.69 -10.81 -22.98
C VAL A 85 7.09 -11.45 -22.99
N ASN A 86 7.78 -11.52 -24.13
CA ASN A 86 9.10 -12.14 -24.14
C ASN A 86 10.16 -11.24 -23.50
N GLU A 87 10.13 -9.94 -23.74
CA GLU A 87 11.12 -9.00 -23.18
C GLU A 87 11.08 -8.97 -21.66
N LEU A 88 9.90 -8.98 -21.06
CA LEU A 88 9.75 -8.90 -19.61
C LEU A 88 10.24 -10.18 -18.92
N PHE A 89 9.90 -11.34 -19.45
CA PHE A 89 10.36 -12.63 -18.93
C PHE A 89 11.88 -12.76 -19.08
N HIS A 90 12.46 -12.33 -20.21
CA HIS A 90 13.92 -12.26 -20.37
C HIS A 90 14.56 -11.30 -19.36
N ALA A 91 13.94 -10.14 -19.11
CA ALA A 91 14.44 -9.15 -18.16
C ALA A 91 14.23 -9.53 -16.68
N ALA A 92 13.46 -10.59 -16.41
CA ALA A 92 13.30 -11.19 -15.08
C ALA A 92 14.42 -12.21 -14.79
N ALA A 93 14.99 -12.83 -15.83
CA ALA A 93 16.06 -13.82 -15.75
C ALA A 93 15.78 -14.91 -14.68
N ASP A 94 16.83 -15.43 -14.04
CA ASP A 94 16.75 -16.48 -13.02
C ASP A 94 15.77 -16.15 -11.88
N ALA A 95 15.67 -14.86 -11.49
CA ALA A 95 14.75 -14.44 -10.45
C ALA A 95 13.28 -14.65 -10.86
N GLY A 96 12.95 -14.43 -12.15
CA GLY A 96 11.63 -14.70 -12.69
C GLY A 96 11.32 -16.19 -12.83
N GLU A 97 12.27 -16.96 -13.35
CA GLU A 97 12.09 -18.41 -13.58
C GLU A 97 11.83 -19.19 -12.28
N ASN A 98 12.42 -18.73 -11.18
CA ASN A 98 12.22 -19.34 -9.87
C ASN A 98 10.84 -19.05 -9.26
N VAL A 99 10.16 -17.97 -9.66
CA VAL A 99 8.89 -17.56 -9.05
C VAL A 99 7.66 -17.82 -9.91
N TYR A 100 7.78 -17.84 -11.25
CA TYR A 100 6.65 -18.06 -12.15
C TYR A 100 7.07 -18.65 -13.49
N LYS A 101 6.35 -19.67 -13.98
CA LYS A 101 6.53 -20.20 -15.34
C LYS A 101 5.43 -19.69 -16.26
N LYS A 102 5.84 -19.26 -17.46
CA LYS A 102 4.92 -18.80 -18.51
C LYS A 102 3.87 -19.88 -18.81
N GLY A 103 2.60 -19.50 -18.82
CA GLY A 103 1.46 -20.39 -19.02
C GLY A 103 0.87 -21.00 -17.74
N ASP A 104 1.50 -20.82 -16.56
CA ASP A 104 1.00 -21.38 -15.30
C ASP A 104 -0.39 -20.85 -14.92
N PHE A 105 -0.69 -19.59 -15.23
CA PHE A 105 -2.03 -19.04 -15.04
C PHE A 105 -3.09 -19.83 -15.83
N ALA A 106 -2.87 -20.02 -17.14
CA ALA A 106 -3.80 -20.77 -17.99
C ALA A 106 -3.90 -22.25 -17.54
N ALA A 107 -2.78 -22.87 -17.18
CA ALA A 107 -2.73 -24.24 -16.68
C ALA A 107 -3.48 -24.41 -15.34
N SER A 108 -3.55 -23.37 -14.51
CA SER A 108 -4.22 -23.41 -13.21
C SER A 108 -5.75 -23.54 -13.29
N LYS A 109 -6.35 -23.25 -14.46
CA LYS A 109 -7.81 -23.21 -14.69
C LYS A 109 -8.56 -22.20 -13.80
N VAL A 110 -7.87 -21.29 -13.13
CA VAL A 110 -8.49 -20.19 -12.38
C VAL A 110 -8.94 -19.12 -13.37
N SER A 111 -10.24 -18.87 -13.46
CA SER A 111 -10.82 -17.95 -14.45
C SER A 111 -10.62 -16.47 -14.12
N ASN A 112 -10.23 -16.13 -12.89
CA ASN A 112 -10.08 -14.76 -12.43
C ASN A 112 -8.67 -14.51 -11.91
N LEU A 113 -8.01 -13.51 -12.49
CA LEU A 113 -6.63 -13.12 -12.16
C LEU A 113 -6.46 -12.74 -10.69
N ASP A 114 -7.36 -11.93 -10.13
CA ASP A 114 -7.29 -11.53 -8.71
C ASP A 114 -7.39 -12.74 -7.78
N VAL A 115 -8.25 -13.71 -8.12
CA VAL A 115 -8.35 -14.98 -7.36
C VAL A 115 -7.09 -15.81 -7.48
N TYR A 116 -6.45 -15.84 -8.65
CA TYR A 116 -5.18 -16.52 -8.83
C TYR A 116 -4.09 -15.87 -7.97
N LEU A 117 -3.92 -14.54 -8.07
CA LEU A 117 -2.90 -13.79 -7.34
C LEU A 117 -3.04 -13.99 -5.82
N LEU A 118 -4.26 -13.85 -5.29
CA LEU A 118 -4.52 -14.03 -3.86
C LEU A 118 -4.30 -15.47 -3.36
N LYS A 119 -4.48 -16.49 -4.22
CA LYS A 119 -4.32 -17.90 -3.84
C LYS A 119 -2.92 -18.46 -4.07
N LYS A 120 -2.23 -18.00 -5.12
CA LYS A 120 -0.97 -18.58 -5.61
C LYS A 120 0.24 -17.73 -5.32
N VAL A 121 0.07 -16.42 -5.14
CA VAL A 121 1.17 -15.47 -5.00
C VAL A 121 1.20 -14.88 -3.60
N GLY A 122 0.13 -14.19 -3.19
CA GLY A 122 0.09 -13.52 -1.90
C GLY A 122 -1.03 -12.51 -1.77
N LEU A 123 -1.09 -11.84 -0.62
CA LEU A 123 -2.06 -10.79 -0.36
C LEU A 123 -1.55 -9.46 -0.90
N PHE A 124 -2.40 -8.77 -1.66
CA PHE A 124 -2.10 -7.47 -2.26
C PHE A 124 -3.16 -6.45 -1.83
N PRO A 125 -2.75 -5.31 -1.24
CA PRO A 125 -3.66 -4.24 -0.82
C PRO A 125 -4.69 -3.84 -1.88
N ASP A 126 -4.22 -3.47 -3.07
CA ASP A 126 -5.07 -2.98 -4.15
C ASP A 126 -6.05 -4.04 -4.67
N ILE A 127 -5.65 -5.32 -4.69
CA ILE A 127 -6.53 -6.41 -5.09
C ILE A 127 -7.65 -6.61 -4.07
N ILE A 128 -7.33 -6.52 -2.77
CA ILE A 128 -8.34 -6.63 -1.71
C ILE A 128 -9.31 -5.46 -1.78
N GLU A 129 -8.80 -4.23 -1.90
CA GLU A 129 -9.63 -3.02 -2.05
C GLU A 129 -10.54 -3.12 -3.28
N ARG A 130 -10.01 -3.52 -4.43
CA ARG A 130 -10.77 -3.73 -5.68
C ARG A 130 -11.86 -4.78 -5.51
N ARG A 131 -11.59 -5.87 -4.80
CA ARG A 131 -12.60 -6.90 -4.52
C ARG A 131 -13.73 -6.38 -3.63
N VAL A 132 -13.40 -5.58 -2.61
CA VAL A 132 -14.42 -4.92 -1.78
C VAL A 132 -15.32 -4.04 -2.64
N MET A 133 -14.75 -3.22 -3.52
CA MET A 133 -15.52 -2.37 -4.43
C MET A 133 -16.38 -3.17 -5.42
N ASN A 134 -15.86 -4.27 -5.97
CA ASN A 134 -16.63 -5.17 -6.84
C ASN A 134 -17.83 -5.80 -6.11
N TYR A 135 -17.72 -6.11 -4.82
CA TYR A 135 -18.85 -6.60 -4.04
C TYR A 135 -19.91 -5.50 -3.81
N PHE A 136 -19.48 -4.27 -3.56
CA PHE A 136 -20.40 -3.12 -3.51
C PHE A 136 -21.19 -2.93 -4.80
N GLU A 137 -20.50 -2.96 -5.95
CA GLU A 137 -21.14 -2.80 -7.26
C GLU A 137 -22.17 -3.89 -7.56
N LYS A 138 -21.95 -5.10 -7.03
CA LYS A 138 -22.87 -6.23 -7.15
C LYS A 138 -24.00 -6.24 -6.10
N GLY A 139 -24.00 -5.28 -5.17
CA GLY A 139 -24.93 -5.24 -4.04
C GLY A 139 -24.67 -6.31 -2.97
N ASP A 140 -23.56 -7.03 -3.04
CA ASP A 140 -23.14 -8.00 -2.01
C ASP A 140 -22.41 -7.28 -0.88
N HIS A 141 -23.18 -6.51 -0.12
CA HIS A 141 -22.65 -5.68 0.94
C HIS A 141 -22.04 -6.53 2.07
N VAL A 142 -22.61 -7.69 2.40
CA VAL A 142 -22.03 -8.57 3.44
C VAL A 142 -20.63 -9.02 3.05
N ALA A 143 -20.41 -9.47 1.80
CA ALA A 143 -19.08 -9.85 1.34
C ALA A 143 -18.12 -8.66 1.29
N ALA A 144 -18.59 -7.48 0.90
CA ALA A 144 -17.78 -6.25 0.91
C ALA A 144 -17.26 -5.94 2.31
N MET A 145 -18.13 -5.98 3.31
CA MET A 145 -17.80 -5.70 4.71
C MET A 145 -16.87 -6.75 5.31
N VAL A 146 -17.15 -8.04 5.12
CA VAL A 146 -16.28 -9.13 5.60
C VAL A 146 -14.90 -9.05 4.97
N THR A 147 -14.82 -8.68 3.69
CA THR A 147 -13.54 -8.52 2.99
C THR A 147 -12.79 -7.27 3.47
N GLY A 148 -13.51 -6.17 3.78
CA GLY A 148 -12.93 -4.97 4.39
C GLY A 148 -12.36 -5.25 5.79
N GLU A 149 -13.08 -5.97 6.63
CA GLU A 149 -12.59 -6.40 7.95
C GLU A 149 -11.38 -7.34 7.81
N PHE A 150 -11.45 -8.32 6.91
CA PHE A 150 -10.33 -9.20 6.58
C PHE A 150 -9.06 -8.41 6.22
N TYR A 151 -9.20 -7.30 5.47
CA TYR A 151 -8.07 -6.47 5.07
C TYR A 151 -7.30 -5.89 6.28
N THR A 152 -8.00 -5.58 7.38
CA THR A 152 -7.43 -4.95 8.57
C THR A 152 -6.64 -5.90 9.49
N LYS A 153 -6.64 -7.20 9.20
CA LYS A 153 -5.92 -8.18 10.02
C LYS A 153 -4.43 -7.85 10.12
N LYS A 154 -3.92 -7.78 11.35
CA LYS A 154 -2.57 -7.29 11.66
C LYS A 154 -1.47 -8.09 10.98
N GLU A 155 -1.69 -9.40 10.79
CA GLU A 155 -0.79 -10.32 10.13
C GLU A 155 -0.73 -10.13 8.61
N HIS A 156 -1.71 -9.45 8.01
CA HIS A 156 -1.73 -9.24 6.57
C HIS A 156 -0.76 -8.14 6.16
N PHE A 157 -0.83 -6.97 6.78
CA PHE A 157 0.02 -5.83 6.41
C PHE A 157 0.55 -5.12 7.65
N PRO A 158 1.49 -5.74 8.39
CA PRO A 158 1.90 -5.26 9.69
C PRO A 158 2.47 -3.84 9.61
N GLY A 159 1.94 -2.94 10.44
CA GLY A 159 2.40 -1.56 10.57
C GLY A 159 1.85 -0.59 9.52
N PHE A 160 1.16 -1.07 8.48
CA PHE A 160 0.53 -0.19 7.50
C PHE A 160 -0.84 0.29 7.99
N GLY A 161 -1.06 1.61 7.92
CA GLY A 161 -2.33 2.24 8.29
C GLY A 161 -3.41 2.16 7.21
N ARG A 162 -3.04 2.10 5.92
CA ARG A 162 -3.97 2.08 4.78
C ARG A 162 -5.12 1.06 4.91
N PRO A 163 -4.92 -0.20 5.36
CA PRO A 163 -6.03 -1.13 5.56
C PRO A 163 -7.11 -0.62 6.49
N PHE A 164 -6.72 0.04 7.58
CA PHE A 164 -7.65 0.61 8.55
C PHE A 164 -8.34 1.87 8.01
N VAL A 165 -7.62 2.71 7.25
CA VAL A 165 -8.20 3.86 6.54
C VAL A 165 -9.28 3.38 5.58
N PHE A 166 -8.96 2.41 4.71
CA PHE A 166 -9.90 1.86 3.75
C PHE A 166 -11.12 1.26 4.43
N ASN A 167 -10.93 0.48 5.50
CA ASN A 167 -12.06 -0.08 6.23
C ASN A 167 -12.96 1.02 6.83
N ALA A 168 -12.40 2.13 7.31
CA ALA A 168 -13.18 3.28 7.78
C ALA A 168 -14.00 3.92 6.64
N GLU A 169 -13.39 4.13 5.46
CA GLU A 169 -14.07 4.64 4.27
C GLU A 169 -15.25 3.73 3.85
N ILE A 170 -15.02 2.42 3.85
CA ILE A 170 -16.04 1.43 3.53
C ILE A 170 -17.21 1.48 4.54
N LEU A 171 -16.91 1.54 5.84
CA LEU A 171 -17.93 1.65 6.88
C LEU A 171 -18.74 2.95 6.78
N LEU A 172 -18.15 4.06 6.35
CA LEU A 172 -18.89 5.30 6.05
C LEU A 172 -19.80 5.14 4.84
N LYS A 173 -19.33 4.50 3.77
CA LYS A 173 -20.16 4.19 2.60
C LYS A 173 -21.38 3.34 2.97
N PHE A 174 -21.24 2.46 3.95
CA PHE A 174 -22.37 1.72 4.52
C PHE A 174 -23.41 2.62 5.21
N VAL A 175 -22.97 3.67 5.91
CA VAL A 175 -23.88 4.65 6.54
C VAL A 175 -24.72 5.37 5.49
N GLU A 176 -24.12 5.71 4.34
CA GLU A 176 -24.81 6.36 3.23
C GLU A 176 -25.88 5.45 2.61
N ILE A 177 -25.57 4.16 2.42
CA ILE A 177 -26.49 3.20 1.80
C ILE A 177 -27.57 2.72 2.78
N PHE A 178 -27.20 2.50 4.05
CA PHE A 178 -28.07 1.95 5.10
C PHE A 178 -28.13 2.86 6.34
N PRO A 179 -28.82 4.02 6.26
CA PRO A 179 -28.79 5.02 7.33
C PRO A 179 -29.36 4.52 8.66
N GLN A 180 -30.29 3.56 8.64
CA GLN A 180 -30.88 3.00 9.86
C GLN A 180 -29.98 1.97 10.57
N VAL A 181 -28.96 1.43 9.89
CA VAL A 181 -28.02 0.43 10.41
C VAL A 181 -26.58 0.95 10.28
N GLY A 182 -26.42 2.27 10.32
CA GLY A 182 -25.17 2.94 10.05
C GLY A 182 -24.08 2.54 11.05
N ARG A 183 -22.89 2.20 10.52
CA ARG A 183 -21.72 1.77 11.30
C ARG A 183 -20.75 2.92 11.61
N LYS A 184 -21.28 4.12 11.88
CA LYS A 184 -20.46 5.34 12.06
C LYS A 184 -19.43 5.20 13.18
N ASN A 185 -19.80 4.60 14.31
CA ASN A 185 -18.88 4.37 15.42
C ASN A 185 -17.75 3.39 15.08
N GLU A 186 -18.03 2.36 14.27
CA GLU A 186 -17.02 1.43 13.77
C GLU A 186 -16.05 2.15 12.82
N ALA A 187 -16.56 2.98 11.91
CA ALA A 187 -15.74 3.79 11.00
C ALA A 187 -14.79 4.70 11.78
N LYS A 188 -15.32 5.42 12.78
CA LYS A 188 -14.56 6.27 13.70
C LYS A 188 -13.45 5.49 14.42
N ASN A 189 -13.76 4.30 14.95
CA ASN A 189 -12.79 3.46 15.63
C ASN A 189 -11.72 2.92 14.68
N ALA A 190 -12.07 2.54 13.45
CA ALA A 190 -11.13 2.12 12.43
C ALA A 190 -10.16 3.25 12.05
N ALA A 191 -10.66 4.47 11.85
CA ALA A 191 -9.83 5.64 11.59
C ALA A 191 -8.88 5.96 12.76
N ARG A 192 -9.37 5.91 14.01
CA ARG A 192 -8.52 6.02 15.21
C ARG A 192 -7.44 4.94 15.27
N GLY A 193 -7.76 3.73 14.82
CA GLY A 193 -6.78 2.64 14.66
C GLY A 193 -5.72 2.97 13.62
N ALA A 194 -6.13 3.51 12.47
CA ALA A 194 -5.23 3.93 11.40
C ALA A 194 -4.23 5.00 11.87
N LEU A 195 -4.70 6.00 12.63
CA LEU A 195 -3.88 7.10 13.14
C LEU A 195 -2.81 6.68 14.17
N LYS A 196 -2.87 5.44 14.68
CA LYS A 196 -1.80 4.85 15.50
C LYS A 196 -0.64 4.29 14.68
N SER A 197 -0.82 4.15 13.37
CA SER A 197 0.21 3.70 12.44
C SER A 197 1.06 4.90 11.97
N PRO A 198 2.29 4.67 11.47
CA PRO A 198 3.10 5.75 10.91
C PRO A 198 2.34 6.50 9.81
N TRP A 199 2.30 7.83 9.89
CA TRP A 199 1.41 8.65 9.04
C TRP A 199 1.68 8.50 7.55
N TRP A 200 2.93 8.24 7.19
CA TRP A 200 3.36 7.96 5.81
C TRP A 200 2.85 6.62 5.26
N THR A 201 2.08 5.84 6.03
CA THR A 201 1.49 4.55 5.60
C THR A 201 -0.03 4.63 5.42
N LEU A 202 -0.64 5.78 5.67
CA LEU A 202 -2.09 5.97 5.58
C LEU A 202 -2.58 5.92 4.11
N GLY A 203 -1.72 6.33 3.17
CA GLY A 203 -2.01 6.36 1.75
C GLY A 203 -2.82 7.59 1.30
N CYS A 204 -3.21 8.45 2.24
CA CYS A 204 -4.02 9.64 2.03
C CYS A 204 -3.52 10.77 2.94
N LYS A 205 -4.18 11.94 2.94
CA LYS A 205 -3.79 13.01 3.87
C LYS A 205 -4.13 12.61 5.30
N TYR A 206 -3.29 13.03 6.24
CA TYR A 206 -3.53 12.83 7.66
C TYR A 206 -4.89 13.38 8.10
N LYS A 207 -5.21 14.60 7.66
CA LYS A 207 -6.47 15.29 7.96
C LYS A 207 -7.71 14.50 7.53
N GLU A 208 -7.67 13.86 6.36
CA GLU A 208 -8.79 13.06 5.87
C GLU A 208 -9.13 11.91 6.83
N VAL A 209 -8.12 11.30 7.48
CA VAL A 209 -8.33 10.24 8.48
C VAL A 209 -8.74 10.83 9.84
N ALA A 210 -8.17 11.97 10.22
CA ALA A 210 -8.50 12.68 11.45
C ALA A 210 -9.98 13.14 11.48
N ASP A 211 -10.48 13.61 10.33
CA ASP A 211 -11.88 14.01 10.17
C ASP A 211 -12.82 12.82 10.41
N ILE A 212 -12.51 11.63 9.85
CA ILE A 212 -13.29 10.40 10.10
C ILE A 212 -13.20 9.96 11.57
N ALA A 213 -12.03 10.13 12.18
CA ALA A 213 -11.80 9.79 13.59
C ALA A 213 -12.50 10.74 14.58
N GLU A 214 -13.06 11.85 14.07
CA GLU A 214 -13.59 12.98 14.83
C GLU A 214 -12.59 13.38 15.93
N TRP A 215 -11.33 13.60 15.52
CA TRP A 215 -10.32 14.23 16.37
C TRP A 215 -10.58 15.73 16.43
N GLU A 216 -10.38 16.32 17.60
CA GLU A 216 -10.55 17.76 17.79
C GLU A 216 -9.45 18.52 17.04
N ASP A 217 -9.76 19.73 16.57
CA ASP A 217 -8.82 20.57 15.81
C ASP A 217 -7.50 20.75 16.57
N GLU A 218 -7.53 20.84 17.90
CA GLU A 218 -6.35 20.91 18.77
C GLU A 218 -5.39 19.73 18.58
N GLN A 219 -5.91 18.52 18.32
CA GLN A 219 -5.09 17.32 18.11
C GLN A 219 -4.45 17.31 16.73
N ILE A 220 -5.12 17.89 15.73
CA ILE A 220 -4.62 18.06 14.37
C ILE A 220 -3.56 19.17 14.35
N GLU A 221 -3.87 20.32 14.97
CA GLU A 221 -2.98 21.47 15.11
C GLU A 221 -1.71 21.11 15.88
N TYR A 222 -1.81 20.33 16.97
CA TYR A 222 -0.62 19.84 17.69
C TYR A 222 0.32 19.04 16.78
N ILE A 223 -0.26 18.23 15.87
CA ILE A 223 0.52 17.43 14.93
C ILE A 223 1.10 18.29 13.82
N GLU A 224 0.33 19.24 13.27
CA GLU A 224 0.78 20.19 12.25
C GLU A 224 1.91 21.08 12.77
N ASP A 225 1.78 21.58 14.00
CA ASP A 225 2.81 22.38 14.68
C ASP A 225 4.08 21.57 14.94
N LYS A 226 3.94 20.31 15.38
CA LYS A 226 5.06 19.38 15.57
C LYS A 226 5.92 19.17 14.32
N VAL A 227 5.33 19.23 13.13
CA VAL A 227 6.04 19.02 11.86
C VAL A 227 6.34 20.33 11.11
N SER A 228 5.94 21.47 11.66
CA SER A 228 6.25 22.79 11.13
C SER A 228 7.73 23.13 11.30
N GLU A 229 8.23 24.09 10.53
CA GLU A 229 9.62 24.57 10.72
C GLU A 229 9.81 25.17 12.13
N GLU A 230 8.78 25.75 12.73
CA GLU A 230 8.80 26.25 14.10
C GLU A 230 8.92 25.10 15.12
N GLY A 231 8.16 24.02 14.94
CA GLY A 231 8.26 22.80 15.74
C GLY A 231 9.63 22.13 15.65
N LYS A 232 10.23 22.13 14.45
CA LYS A 232 11.61 21.65 14.23
C LYS A 232 12.63 22.49 14.99
N GLN A 233 12.52 23.82 14.92
CA GLN A 233 13.39 24.74 15.64
C GLN A 233 13.23 24.59 17.16
N GLU A 234 12.02 24.34 17.66
CA GLU A 234 11.81 24.04 19.07
C GLU A 234 12.47 22.74 19.52
N ASP A 235 12.35 21.67 18.73
CA ASP A 235 12.96 20.38 19.03
C ASP A 235 14.50 20.48 19.06
N LEU A 236 15.09 21.28 18.15
CA LEU A 236 16.52 21.64 18.18
C LEU A 236 16.90 22.43 19.44
N LYS A 237 16.10 23.43 19.83
CA LYS A 237 16.31 24.21 21.07
C LYS A 237 16.22 23.35 22.33
N LYS A 238 15.41 22.29 22.31
CA LYS A 238 15.29 21.29 23.39
C LYS A 238 16.43 20.27 23.39
N GLY A 239 17.42 20.43 22.50
CA GLY A 239 18.65 19.63 22.49
C GLY A 239 18.54 18.32 21.71
N LYS A 240 17.52 18.12 20.88
CA LYS A 240 17.46 16.96 20.00
C LYS A 240 18.51 17.08 18.88
N GLU A 241 19.12 15.96 18.53
CA GLU A 241 20.04 15.91 17.40
C GLU A 241 19.30 16.17 16.08
N LEU A 242 19.96 16.80 15.11
CA LEU A 242 19.41 17.11 13.78
C LEU A 242 18.80 15.89 13.07
N ALA A 243 19.33 14.69 13.31
CA ALA A 243 18.80 13.44 12.76
C ALA A 243 17.49 12.95 13.42
N GLN A 244 17.12 13.53 14.57
CA GLN A 244 15.94 13.17 15.38
C GLN A 244 14.81 14.20 15.28
N VAL A 245 15.05 15.31 14.56
CA VAL A 245 14.06 16.35 14.27
C VAL A 245 13.34 15.95 12.98
N LEU A 246 12.00 15.90 13.03
CA LEU A 246 11.15 15.48 11.89
C LEU A 246 11.18 16.48 10.74
#